data_AF-A0A327ZC07-F1
#
_entry.id   AF-A0A327ZC07-F1
#
_cell.length_a   1.000
_cell.length_b   1.000
_cell.length_c   1.000
_cell.angle_alpha   90.00
_cell.angle_beta   90.00
_cell.angle_gamma   90.00
#
_symmetry.space_group_name_H-M   'P 1'
#
loop_
_entity.id
_entity.type
_entity.pdbx_description
1 polymer ?
#
loop_
_entity_poly.entity_id
_entity_poly.type
_entity_poly.pdbx_seq_one_letter_code
_entity_poly.pdbx_strand_id
1 'polypeptide(L)'
;MAASYLKYSPFSRSGLIDQLKYEGFSTKLATYGVDKQRANWNTQAAKMAKQYLEYSAFSRSGLIAQLEYEGFTTAQAKYGVKKVGL
;
A
#
# COMPACT_ATOMS: atom_id res chain seq x y z
N MET A 1 -11.43 7.70 9.21
CA MET A 1 -11.11 6.29 8.97
C MET A 1 -9.91 6.13 8.03
N ALA A 2 -10.07 6.24 6.70
CA ALA A 2 -8.98 6.00 5.73
C ALA A 2 -7.73 6.88 5.95
N ALA A 3 -7.92 8.16 6.28
CA ALA A 3 -6.82 9.08 6.60
C ALA A 3 -5.97 8.61 7.79
N SER A 4 -6.62 8.01 8.80
CA SER A 4 -5.95 7.53 10.01
C SER A 4 -5.08 6.33 9.69
N TYR A 5 -5.57 5.38 8.89
CA TYR A 5 -4.78 4.22 8.46
C TYR A 5 -3.47 4.63 7.80
N LEU A 6 -3.53 5.53 6.82
CA LEU A 6 -2.35 6.00 6.08
C LEU A 6 -1.34 6.80 6.92
N LYS A 7 -1.69 7.16 8.16
CA LYS A 7 -0.77 7.76 9.14
C LYS A 7 0.00 6.70 9.94
N TYR A 8 -0.61 5.55 10.21
CA TYR A 8 -0.02 4.50 11.06
C TYR A 8 0.69 3.42 10.25
N SER A 9 0.11 3.00 9.13
CA SER A 9 0.68 1.97 8.26
C SER A 9 0.52 2.37 6.80
N PRO A 10 1.49 2.02 5.93
CA PRO A 10 1.27 2.14 4.50
C PRO A 10 0.21 1.15 4.04
N PHE A 11 -0.52 1.50 3.00
CA PHE A 11 -1.49 0.63 2.34
C PHE A 11 -1.48 0.87 0.84
N SER A 12 -1.76 -0.18 0.06
CA SER A 12 -2.20 -0.03 -1.32
C SER A 12 -3.63 0.53 -1.36
N ARG A 13 -4.05 1.02 -2.52
CA ARG A 13 -5.43 1.51 -2.69
C ARG A 13 -6.44 0.39 -2.47
N SER A 14 -6.22 -0.78 -3.07
CA SER A 14 -7.11 -1.94 -2.93
C SER A 14 -7.06 -2.49 -1.51
N GLY A 15 -5.89 -2.64 -0.92
CA GLY A 15 -5.73 -3.12 0.46
C GLY A 15 -6.48 -2.25 1.47
N LEU A 16 -6.42 -0.92 1.33
CA LEU A 16 -7.19 -0.03 2.20
C LEU A 16 -8.70 -0.11 1.97
N ILE A 17 -9.14 -0.33 0.72
CA ILE A 17 -10.57 -0.56 0.42
C ILE A 17 -11.04 -1.86 1.08
N ASP A 18 -10.26 -2.93 0.97
CA ASP A 18 -10.60 -4.22 1.56
C ASP A 18 -10.59 -4.18 3.09
N GLN A 19 -9.66 -3.44 3.70
CA GLN A 19 -9.65 -3.18 5.13
C GLN A 19 -10.94 -2.50 5.61
N LEU A 20 -11.40 -1.46 4.90
CA LEU A 20 -12.66 -0.80 5.26
C LEU A 20 -13.88 -1.70 5.01
N LYS A 21 -13.86 -2.55 3.99
CA LYS A 21 -14.93 -3.55 3.79
C LYS A 21 -14.99 -4.55 4.94
N TYR A 22 -13.83 -5.01 5.41
CA TYR A 22 -13.74 -5.88 6.59
C TYR A 22 -14.32 -5.22 7.85
N GLU A 23 -14.16 -3.90 7.99
CA GLU A 23 -14.79 -3.09 9.05
C GLU A 23 -16.28 -2.83 8.88
N GLY A 24 -16.92 -3.41 7.85
CA GLY A 24 -18.36 -3.34 7.62
C GLY A 24 -18.83 -2.20 6.72
N PHE A 25 -17.92 -1.43 6.10
CA PHE A 25 -18.33 -0.45 5.09
C PHE A 25 -18.72 -1.12 3.78
N SER A 26 -19.76 -0.60 3.11
CA SER A 26 -20.07 -1.03 1.75
C SER A 26 -18.93 -0.70 0.80
N THR A 27 -18.76 -1.49 -0.27
CA THR A 27 -17.74 -1.25 -1.31
C THR A 27 -17.77 0.19 -1.83
N LYS A 28 -18.97 0.78 -1.99
CA LYS A 28 -19.14 2.16 -2.45
C LYS A 28 -18.58 3.17 -1.44
N LEU A 29 -18.90 3.02 -0.15
CA LEU A 29 -18.41 3.92 0.91
C LEU A 29 -16.90 3.76 1.13
N ALA A 30 -16.40 2.53 1.12
CA ALA A 30 -14.97 2.24 1.24
C ALA A 30 -14.18 2.89 0.09
N THR A 31 -14.59 2.64 -1.15
CA THR A 31 -13.95 3.22 -2.35
C THR A 31 -13.97 4.74 -2.30
N TYR A 32 -15.12 5.34 -2.00
CA TYR A 32 -15.26 6.79 -1.88
C TYR A 32 -14.34 7.36 -0.80
N GLY A 33 -14.31 6.74 0.40
CA GLY A 33 -13.49 7.18 1.52
C GLY A 33 -11.99 7.16 1.22
N VAL A 34 -11.53 6.11 0.51
CA VAL A 34 -10.14 5.96 0.08
C VAL A 34 -9.77 6.96 -1.00
N ASP A 35 -10.60 7.12 -2.04
CA ASP A 35 -10.32 8.04 -3.15
C ASP A 35 -10.30 9.51 -2.70
N LYS A 36 -11.15 9.86 -1.73
CA LYS A 36 -11.15 11.20 -1.13
C LYS A 36 -9.88 11.55 -0.39
N GLN A 37 -9.07 10.57 0.03
CA GLN A 37 -7.77 10.86 0.65
C GLN A 37 -6.76 11.45 -0.31
N ARG A 38 -6.95 11.27 -1.63
CA ARG A 38 -6.00 11.72 -2.67
C ARG A 38 -4.56 11.32 -2.35
N ALA A 39 -4.39 10.12 -1.80
CA ALA A 39 -3.10 9.63 -1.35
C ALA A 39 -2.17 9.39 -2.55
N ASN A 40 -0.89 9.69 -2.37
CA ASN A 40 0.12 9.29 -3.34
C ASN A 40 0.48 7.81 -3.13
N TRP A 41 -0.11 6.94 -3.94
CA TRP A 41 0.07 5.49 -3.84
C TRP A 41 1.50 5.02 -4.13
N ASN A 42 2.27 5.77 -4.94
CA ASN A 42 3.69 5.50 -5.14
C ASN A 42 4.47 5.79 -3.84
N THR A 43 4.13 6.84 -3.11
CA THR A 43 4.70 7.13 -1.79
C THR A 43 4.33 6.05 -0.78
N GLN A 44 3.10 5.53 -0.81
CA GLN A 44 2.69 4.43 0.07
C GLN A 44 3.47 3.14 -0.24
N ALA A 45 3.68 2.81 -1.52
CA ALA A 45 4.49 1.66 -1.92
C ALA A 45 5.94 1.78 -1.43
N ALA A 46 6.55 2.97 -1.53
CA ALA A 46 7.90 3.20 -1.02
C ALA A 46 8.00 3.08 0.51
N LYS A 47 6.99 3.56 1.24
CA LYS A 47 6.93 3.40 2.70
C LYS A 47 6.80 1.93 3.09
N MET A 48 5.96 1.17 2.41
CA MET A 48 5.80 -0.26 2.69
C MET A 48 7.05 -1.06 2.34
N ALA A 49 7.69 -0.75 1.20
CA ALA A 49 8.95 -1.34 0.81
C ALA A 49 10.02 -1.14 1.90
N LYS A 50 10.11 0.08 2.46
CA LYS A 50 11.03 0.41 3.55
C LYS A 50 10.69 -0.40 4.80
N GLN A 51 9.42 -0.45 5.17
CA GLN A 51 8.96 -1.19 6.34
C GLN A 51 9.30 -2.69 6.23
N TYR A 52 9.09 -3.33 5.09
CA TYR A 52 9.48 -4.73 4.91
C TYR A 52 10.99 -4.94 5.09
N LEU A 53 11.80 -4.04 4.54
CA LEU A 53 13.26 -4.12 4.66
C LEU A 53 13.77 -3.86 6.09
N GLU A 54 12.97 -3.21 6.95
CA GLU A 54 13.30 -3.06 8.37
C GLU A 54 13.15 -4.39 9.14
N TYR A 55 12.28 -5.30 8.69
CA TYR A 55 12.01 -6.57 9.37
C TYR A 55 12.68 -7.78 8.72
N SER A 56 12.86 -7.78 7.40
CA SER A 56 13.38 -8.93 6.64
C SER A 56 14.18 -8.48 5.43
N ALA A 57 15.21 -9.25 5.09
CA ALA A 57 15.93 -9.07 3.82
C ALA A 57 15.06 -9.54 2.64
N PHE A 58 15.05 -8.79 1.55
CA PHE A 58 14.38 -9.16 0.30
C PHE A 58 15.31 -8.97 -0.90
N SER A 59 15.15 -9.81 -1.92
CA SER A 59 15.63 -9.50 -3.26
C SER A 59 14.73 -8.45 -3.92
N ARG A 60 15.23 -7.74 -4.94
CA ARG A 60 14.43 -6.77 -5.71
C ARG A 60 13.13 -7.39 -6.24
N SER A 61 13.21 -8.55 -6.88
CA SER A 61 12.04 -9.25 -7.44
C SER A 61 11.10 -9.75 -6.34
N GLY A 62 11.64 -10.27 -5.23
CA GLY A 62 10.85 -10.72 -4.09
C GLY A 62 10.06 -9.57 -3.46
N LEU A 63 10.67 -8.40 -3.28
CA LEU A 63 9.98 -7.24 -2.70
C LEU A 63 8.92 -6.66 -3.66
N ILE A 64 9.15 -6.72 -4.98
CA ILE A 64 8.12 -6.34 -5.97
C ILE A 64 6.91 -7.27 -5.83
N ALA A 65 7.12 -8.58 -5.81
CA ALA A 65 6.05 -9.56 -5.66
C ALA A 65 5.31 -9.39 -4.33
N GLN A 66 6.02 -9.08 -3.25
CA GLN A 66 5.39 -8.80 -1.95
C GLN A 66 4.48 -7.56 -2.04
N LEU A 67 4.93 -6.46 -2.64
CA LEU A 67 4.09 -5.27 -2.79
C LEU A 67 2.88 -5.50 -3.70
N GLU A 68 3.02 -6.34 -4.73
CA GLU A 68 1.88 -6.75 -5.57
C GLU A 68 0.88 -7.59 -4.78
N TYR A 69 1.35 -8.49 -3.91
CA TYR A 69 0.50 -9.23 -2.97
C TYR A 69 -0.25 -8.29 -2.01
N GLU A 70 0.41 -7.24 -1.53
CA GLU A 70 -0.21 -6.17 -0.73
C GLU A 70 -1.19 -5.30 -1.53
N GLY A 71 -1.37 -5.57 -2.83
CA GLY A 71 -2.36 -4.92 -3.70
C GLY A 71 -1.84 -3.69 -4.43
N PHE A 72 -0.54 -3.39 -4.40
CA PHE A 72 0.01 -2.35 -5.26
C PHE A 72 0.04 -2.81 -6.72
N THR A 73 -0.18 -1.86 -7.65
CA THR A 73 0.07 -2.15 -9.07
C THR A 73 1.56 -2.43 -9.30
N THR A 74 1.90 -3.20 -10.34
CA THR A 74 3.30 -3.46 -10.73
C THR A 74 4.13 -2.18 -10.86
N ALA A 75 3.55 -1.09 -11.37
CA ALA A 75 4.23 0.20 -11.49
C ALA A 75 4.55 0.82 -10.12
N GLN A 76 3.59 0.78 -9.18
CA GLN A 76 3.78 1.26 -7.80
C GLN A 76 4.79 0.40 -7.05
N ALA A 77 4.71 -0.93 -7.17
CA ALA A 77 5.65 -1.87 -6.57
C ALA A 77 7.07 -1.59 -7.05
N LYS A 78 7.29 -1.54 -8.37
CA LYS A 78 8.60 -1.20 -8.96
C LYS A 78 9.11 0.16 -8.51
N TYR A 79 8.23 1.16 -8.40
CA TYR A 79 8.59 2.48 -7.90
C TYR A 79 9.04 2.41 -6.43
N GLY A 80 8.28 1.71 -5.58
CA GLY A 80 8.57 1.58 -4.15
C GLY A 80 9.91 0.90 -3.90
N VAL A 81 10.16 -0.24 -4.57
CA VAL A 81 11.42 -0.97 -4.49
C VAL A 81 12.60 -0.13 -4.95
N LYS A 82 12.47 0.57 -6.09
CA LYS A 82 13.50 1.51 -6.57
C LYS A 82 13.81 2.61 -5.54
N LYS A 83 12.80 3.11 -4.82
CA LYS A 83 12.97 4.21 -3.87
C LYS A 83 13.74 3.81 -2.62
N VAL A 84 13.78 2.51 -2.28
CA VAL A 84 14.55 1.97 -1.15
C VAL A 84 15.92 1.41 -1.55
N GLY A 85 16.35 1.65 -2.79
CA GLY A 85 17.70 1.31 -3.26
C GLY A 85 17.85 -0.11 -3.81
N LEU A 86 16.74 -0.83 -4.02
CA LEU A 86 16.72 -2.14 -4.66
C LEU A 86 16.27 -2.05 -6.12
#